data_AF-A0A7C7LWS4-F1
#
_entry.id   AF-A0A7C7LWS4-F1
#
_cell.length_a   1.000
_cell.length_b   1.000
_cell.length_c   1.000
_cell.angle_alpha   90.00
_cell.angle_beta   90.00
_cell.angle_gamma   90.00
#
_symmetry.space_group_name_H-M   'P 1'
#
loop_
_entity.id
_entity.type
_entity.pdbx_description
1 polymer ?
#
loop_
_entity_poly.entity_id
_entity_poly.type
_entity_poly.pdbx_seq_one_letter_code
_entity_poly.pdbx_strand_id
1 'polypeptide(L)'
;MNSKHRTAATAAWQAYNAMETTKRRHLDYLSALESREKRFNLAASDAENSMLKRLLSDHDAQVSAFKAASNALRETNPGAFDALWVYIGEMNEALAPFVPNHVH
;
A
#
# COMPACT_ATOMS: atom_id res chain seq x y z
N MET A 1 -12.27 12.44 11.68
CA MET A 1 -12.86 12.95 10.41
C MET A 1 -14.40 13.00 10.48
N ASN A 2 -15.06 14.09 10.02
CA ASN A 2 -16.53 14.24 10.04
C ASN A 2 -17.23 13.51 8.85
N SER A 3 -18.57 13.47 8.82
CA SER A 3 -19.34 12.76 7.77
C SER A 3 -19.15 13.34 6.36
N LYS A 4 -19.14 14.67 6.19
CA LYS A 4 -18.94 15.32 4.88
C LYS A 4 -17.54 15.05 4.34
N HIS A 5 -16.52 15.14 5.18
CA HIS A 5 -15.14 14.83 4.81
C HIS A 5 -14.99 13.34 4.47
N ARG A 6 -15.64 12.44 5.22
CA ARG A 6 -15.66 11.00 4.88
C ARG A 6 -16.19 10.75 3.48
N THR A 7 -17.34 11.33 3.13
CA THR A 7 -17.92 11.16 1.80
C THR A 7 -16.98 11.68 0.71
N ALA A 8 -16.45 12.89 0.86
CA ALA A 8 -15.51 13.48 -0.10
C ALA A 8 -14.20 12.67 -0.24
N ALA A 9 -13.68 12.14 0.87
CA ALA A 9 -12.43 11.39 0.90
C ALA A 9 -12.55 9.92 0.45
N THR A 10 -13.75 9.41 0.18
CA THR A 10 -14.01 7.98 -0.09
C THR A 10 -13.10 7.41 -1.17
N ALA A 11 -12.96 8.09 -2.31
CA ALA A 11 -12.15 7.60 -3.42
C ALA A 11 -10.65 7.54 -3.08
N ALA A 12 -10.12 8.58 -2.43
CA ALA A 12 -8.72 8.60 -1.99
C ALA A 12 -8.46 7.55 -0.89
N TRP A 13 -9.42 7.36 0.03
CA TRP A 13 -9.36 6.32 1.05
C TRP A 13 -9.37 4.90 0.46
N GLN A 14 -10.21 4.64 -0.54
CA GLN A 14 -10.23 3.35 -1.24
C GLN A 14 -8.91 3.08 -1.97
N ALA A 15 -8.38 4.10 -2.67
CA ALA A 15 -7.11 3.98 -3.37
C ALA A 15 -5.93 3.78 -2.41
N TYR A 16 -5.94 4.42 -1.24
CA TYR A 16 -4.97 4.18 -0.17
C TYR A 16 -4.95 2.72 0.28
N ASN A 17 -6.13 2.15 0.59
CA ASN A 17 -6.23 0.76 1.03
C ASN A 17 -5.79 -0.23 -0.06
N ALA A 18 -6.13 0.05 -1.32
CA ALA A 18 -5.67 -0.75 -2.45
C ALA A 18 -4.14 -0.73 -2.57
N MET A 19 -3.52 0.46 -2.44
CA MET A 19 -2.07 0.63 -2.45
C MET A 19 -1.40 -0.12 -1.29
N GLU A 20 -1.91 0.00 -0.06
CA GLU A 20 -1.34 -0.72 1.10
C GLU A 20 -1.51 -2.24 0.97
N THR A 21 -2.62 -2.70 0.38
CA THR A 21 -2.85 -4.13 0.12
C THR A 21 -1.84 -4.68 -0.90
N THR A 22 -1.63 -3.99 -2.01
CA THR A 22 -0.64 -4.42 -3.02
C THR A 22 0.80 -4.26 -2.52
N LYS A 23 1.05 -3.29 -1.65
CA LYS A 23 2.34 -3.14 -0.95
C LYS A 23 2.65 -4.37 -0.11
N ARG A 24 1.72 -4.75 0.78
CA ARG A 24 1.86 -5.93 1.63
C ARG A 24 2.08 -7.18 0.79
N ARG A 25 1.28 -7.37 -0.26
CA ARG A 25 1.33 -8.57 -1.10
C ARG A 25 2.70 -8.77 -1.77
N HIS A 26 3.31 -7.73 -2.34
CA HIS A 26 4.62 -7.89 -2.98
C HIS A 26 5.75 -8.05 -1.97
N LEU A 27 5.68 -7.37 -0.82
CA LEU A 27 6.68 -7.53 0.25
C LEU A 27 6.64 -8.92 0.89
N ASP A 28 5.43 -9.45 1.16
CA ASP A 28 5.26 -10.79 1.70
C ASP A 28 5.83 -11.84 0.73
N TYR A 29 5.59 -11.67 -0.57
CA TYR A 29 6.12 -12.57 -1.59
C TYR A 29 7.65 -12.50 -1.69
N LEU A 30 8.22 -11.29 -1.69
CA LEU A 30 9.67 -11.10 -1.68
C LEU A 30 10.31 -11.74 -0.44
N SER A 31 9.74 -11.51 0.73
CA SER A 31 10.23 -12.09 1.99
C SER A 31 10.20 -13.62 1.96
N ALA A 32 9.19 -14.23 1.34
CA ALA A 32 9.11 -15.67 1.17
C ALA A 32 10.23 -16.21 0.24
N LEU A 33 10.53 -15.51 -0.86
CA LEU A 33 11.63 -15.88 -1.77
C LEU A 33 12.98 -15.79 -1.05
N GLU A 34 13.24 -14.67 -0.37
CA GLU A 34 14.49 -14.48 0.38
C GLU A 34 14.65 -15.48 1.52
N SER A 35 13.57 -15.77 2.26
CA SER A 35 13.62 -16.77 3.32
C SER A 35 13.93 -18.16 2.76
N ARG A 36 13.45 -18.49 1.56
CA ARG A 36 13.75 -19.76 0.92
C ARG A 36 15.21 -19.80 0.44
N GLU A 37 15.69 -18.74 -0.17
CA GLU A 37 17.08 -18.61 -0.60
C GLU A 37 18.02 -18.74 0.60
N LYS A 38 17.79 -17.99 1.68
CA LYS A 38 18.61 -18.04 2.90
C LYS A 38 18.63 -19.43 3.56
N ARG A 39 17.50 -20.15 3.57
CA ARG A 39 17.38 -21.46 4.26
C ARG A 39 17.85 -22.65 3.43
N PHE A 40 17.66 -22.59 2.11
CA PHE A 40 17.83 -23.75 1.24
C PHE A 40 18.79 -23.49 0.07
N ASN A 41 19.34 -22.27 -0.05
CA ASN A 41 20.16 -21.84 -1.18
C ASN A 41 19.45 -22.00 -2.54
N LEU A 42 18.12 -21.81 -2.54
CA LEU A 42 17.28 -21.91 -3.72
C LEU A 42 16.91 -20.53 -4.22
N ALA A 43 17.60 -20.08 -5.26
CA ALA A 43 17.28 -18.84 -5.98
C ALA A 43 15.85 -18.87 -6.54
N ALA A 44 15.29 -17.68 -6.77
CA ALA A 44 13.99 -17.54 -7.43
C ALA A 44 14.06 -18.04 -8.88
N SER A 45 13.08 -18.86 -9.26
CA SER A 45 12.90 -19.30 -10.65
C SER A 45 12.38 -18.17 -11.54
N ASP A 46 12.47 -18.33 -12.85
CA ASP A 46 11.95 -17.36 -13.82
C ASP A 46 10.45 -17.09 -13.66
N ALA A 47 9.67 -18.12 -13.31
CA ALA A 47 8.24 -17.99 -13.05
C ALA A 47 7.98 -17.10 -11.82
N GLU A 48 8.79 -17.23 -10.78
CA GLU A 48 8.66 -16.47 -9.54
C GLU A 48 9.13 -15.02 -9.72
N ASN A 49 10.22 -14.81 -10.45
CA ASN A 49 10.66 -13.48 -10.85
C ASN A 49 9.58 -12.77 -11.70
N SER A 50 8.93 -13.51 -12.61
CA SER A 50 7.82 -12.98 -13.40
C SER A 50 6.60 -12.60 -12.54
N MET A 51 6.28 -13.43 -11.53
CA MET A 51 5.21 -13.14 -10.58
C MET A 51 5.54 -11.91 -9.72
N LEU A 52 6.75 -11.80 -9.17
CA LEU A 52 7.20 -10.64 -8.41
C LEU A 52 7.08 -9.36 -9.25
N LYS A 53 7.54 -9.40 -10.51
CA LYS A 53 7.41 -8.27 -11.44
C LYS A 53 5.95 -7.86 -11.66
N ARG A 54 5.03 -8.82 -11.77
CA ARG A 54 3.59 -8.54 -11.88
C ARG A 54 3.04 -7.87 -10.62
N LEU A 55 3.43 -8.35 -9.43
CA LEU A 55 3.00 -7.76 -8.16
C LEU A 55 3.52 -6.33 -7.97
N LEU A 56 4.77 -6.06 -8.38
CA LEU A 56 5.35 -4.72 -8.38
C LEU A 56 4.60 -3.79 -9.35
N SER A 57 4.31 -4.28 -10.56
CA SER A 57 3.55 -3.51 -11.55
C SER A 57 2.13 -3.17 -11.08
N ASP A 58 1.45 -4.11 -10.39
CA ASP A 58 0.15 -3.85 -9.75
C ASP A 58 0.28 -2.79 -8.64
N HIS A 59 1.34 -2.86 -7.82
CA HIS A 59 1.59 -1.85 -6.81
C HIS A 59 1.83 -0.46 -7.41
N ASP A 60 2.64 -0.35 -8.47
CA ASP A 60 2.89 0.92 -9.16
C ASP A 60 1.59 1.55 -9.72
N ALA A 61 0.70 0.72 -10.25
CA ALA A 61 -0.62 1.16 -10.70
C ALA A 61 -1.46 1.72 -9.55
N GLN A 62 -1.49 1.05 -8.39
CA GLN A 62 -2.22 1.53 -7.21
C GLN A 62 -1.59 2.78 -6.59
N VAL A 63 -0.27 2.91 -6.57
CA VAL A 63 0.43 4.13 -6.15
C VAL A 63 0.01 5.31 -7.04
N SER A 64 -0.05 5.08 -8.35
CA SER A 64 -0.47 6.10 -9.31
C SER A 64 -1.93 6.50 -9.12
N ALA A 65 -2.82 5.52 -8.90
CA ALA A 65 -4.23 5.76 -8.61
C ALA A 65 -4.43 6.55 -7.30
N PHE A 66 -3.72 6.19 -6.23
CA PHE A 66 -3.79 6.90 -4.96
C PHE A 66 -3.27 8.35 -5.07
N LYS A 67 -2.17 8.57 -5.79
CA LYS A 67 -1.67 9.92 -6.08
C LYS A 67 -2.71 10.76 -6.82
N ALA A 68 -3.32 10.22 -7.85
CA ALA A 68 -4.36 10.91 -8.62
C ALA A 68 -5.58 11.25 -7.76
N ALA A 69 -6.11 10.29 -7.01
CA ALA A 69 -7.27 10.50 -6.14
C ALA A 69 -6.98 11.50 -5.01
N SER A 70 -5.78 11.46 -4.43
CA SER A 70 -5.36 12.39 -3.38
C SER A 70 -5.20 13.81 -3.90
N ASN A 71 -4.61 13.99 -5.09
CA ASN A 71 -4.49 15.30 -5.71
C ASN A 71 -5.87 15.88 -6.05
N ALA A 72 -6.78 15.08 -6.61
CA ALA A 72 -8.14 15.50 -6.89
C ALA A 72 -8.89 15.90 -5.61
N LEU A 73 -8.72 15.14 -4.51
CA LEU A 73 -9.30 15.49 -3.21
C LEU A 73 -8.74 16.81 -2.68
N ARG A 74 -7.41 17.01 -2.76
CA ARG A 74 -6.76 18.25 -2.33
C ARG A 74 -7.28 19.47 -3.09
N GLU A 75 -7.49 19.33 -4.40
CA GLU A 75 -7.97 20.42 -5.25
C GLU A 75 -9.46 20.73 -5.01
N THR A 76 -10.29 19.71 -4.84
CA THR A 76 -11.74 19.87 -4.72
C THR A 76 -12.22 20.10 -3.28
N ASN A 77 -11.51 19.59 -2.29
CA ASN A 77 -11.85 19.71 -0.87
C ASN A 77 -10.60 19.59 0.03
N PRO A 78 -9.81 20.68 0.18
CA PRO A 78 -8.60 20.69 1.01
C PRO A 78 -8.84 20.24 2.46
N GLY A 79 -9.97 20.63 3.06
CA GLY A 79 -10.28 20.24 4.44
C GLY A 79 -10.55 18.74 4.60
N ALA A 80 -11.12 18.08 3.58
CA ALA A 80 -11.26 16.63 3.56
C ALA A 80 -9.92 15.93 3.31
N PHE A 81 -9.04 16.52 2.49
CA PHE A 81 -7.68 16.03 2.28
C PHE A 81 -6.86 16.04 3.58
N ASP A 82 -6.84 17.15 4.31
CA ASP A 82 -6.11 17.25 5.59
C ASP A 82 -6.66 16.25 6.62
N ALA A 83 -8.00 16.16 6.71
CA ALA A 83 -8.65 15.21 7.62
C ALA A 83 -8.36 13.75 7.27
N LEU A 84 -8.21 13.42 5.98
CA LEU A 84 -7.82 12.09 5.52
C LEU A 84 -6.38 11.77 5.92
N TRP A 85 -5.45 12.72 5.79
CA TRP A 85 -4.05 12.49 6.16
C TRP A 85 -3.86 12.28 7.65
N VAL A 86 -4.55 13.07 8.49
CA VAL A 86 -4.57 12.84 9.94
C VAL A 86 -5.07 11.42 10.24
N TYR A 87 -6.19 11.03 9.62
CA TYR A 87 -6.77 9.71 9.83
C TYR A 87 -5.85 8.56 9.38
N ILE A 88 -5.19 8.70 8.22
CA ILE A 88 -4.17 7.73 7.76
C ILE A 88 -3.02 7.62 8.76
N GLY A 89 -2.54 8.75 9.29
CA GLY A 89 -1.49 8.79 10.30
C GLY A 89 -1.88 8.02 11.57
N GLU A 90 -3.05 8.34 12.14
CA GLU A 90 -3.60 7.66 13.32
C GLU A 90 -3.74 6.14 13.10
N MET A 91 -4.22 5.73 11.91
CA MET A 91 -4.35 4.32 11.57
C MET A 91 -3.00 3.62 11.46
N ASN A 92 -2.01 4.25 10.82
CA ASN A 92 -0.68 3.65 10.66
C ASN A 92 0.03 3.51 12.01
N GLU A 93 -0.10 4.49 12.90
CA GLU A 93 0.41 4.40 14.27
C GLU A 93 -0.26 3.27 15.05
N ALA A 94 -1.59 3.16 14.97
CA ALA A 94 -2.34 2.10 15.63
C ALA A 94 -2.01 0.69 15.10
N LEU A 95 -1.71 0.59 13.79
CA LEU A 95 -1.39 -0.68 13.14
C LEU A 95 0.09 -1.06 13.22
N ALA A 96 0.99 -0.13 13.52
CA ALA A 96 2.43 -0.37 13.57
C ALA A 96 2.86 -1.60 14.39
N PRO A 97 2.28 -1.89 15.58
CA PRO A 97 2.62 -3.09 16.36
C PRO A 97 2.28 -4.43 15.68
N PHE A 98 1.40 -4.41 14.68
CA PHE A 98 0.92 -5.60 13.98
C PHE A 98 1.58 -5.82 12.61
N VAL A 99 2.47 -4.91 12.20
CA VAL A 99 3.19 -5.03 10.92
C VAL A 99 4.26 -6.12 11.06
N PRO A 100 4.22 -7.19 10.25
CA PRO A 100 5.28 -8.19 10.21
C PRO A 100 6.65 -7.54 9.97
N ASN A 101 7.66 -8.00 10.72
CA ASN A 101 9.05 -7.67 10.45
C ASN A 101 9.46 -8.30 9.11
N HIS A 102 9.36 -7.52 8.05
CA HIS A 102 9.97 -7.84 6.77
C HIS A 102 11.49 -7.66 6.94
N VAL A 103 12.24 -8.75 6.85
CA VAL A 103 13.70 -8.69 6.84
C VAL A 103 14.08 -7.96 5.55
N HIS A 104 14.67 -6.77 5.69
CA HIS A 104 15.22 -5.96 4.59
C HIS A 104 16.69 -6.32 4.33
#